data_AF-A0A6M3LIN0-F1
#
_entry.id   AF-A0A6M3LIN0-F1
#
_cell.length_a   1.000
_cell.length_b   1.000
_cell.length_c   1.000
_cell.angle_alpha   90.00
_cell.angle_beta   90.00
_cell.angle_gamma   90.00
#
_symmetry.space_group_name_H-M   'P 1'
#
loop_
_entity.id
_entity.type
_entity.pdbx_description
1 polymer ?
#
loop_
_entity_poly.entity_id
_entity_poly.type
_entity_poly.pdbx_seq_one_letter_code
_entity_poly.pdbx_strand_id
1 'polypeptide(L)'
;MVDWNFILESYNKIKGTKYLTDEDMLRAVHRKVKSLRNMETVLGVSWATIATKMDYYGIKRRKQPREGEYPAKIAAIPAEELLTMTSREVAARVGSSHDWVMRNLARQGRPYKRRFPFYERGMA
;
A
#
# COMPACT_ATOMS: atom_id res chain seq x y z
N MET A 1 -3.88 3.90 -26.50
CA MET A 1 -5.11 3.77 -25.68
C MET A 1 -5.30 2.28 -25.40
N VAL A 2 -5.60 1.88 -24.16
CA VAL A 2 -5.78 0.46 -23.81
C VAL A 2 -7.18 0.00 -24.20
N ASP A 3 -7.28 -1.08 -24.97
CA ASP A 3 -8.55 -1.69 -25.35
C ASP A 3 -9.04 -2.65 -24.26
N TRP A 4 -10.00 -2.17 -23.47
CA TRP A 4 -10.58 -2.93 -22.36
C TRP A 4 -11.51 -4.06 -22.81
N ASN A 5 -12.09 -3.98 -24.01
CA ASN A 5 -12.92 -5.06 -24.56
C ASN A 5 -12.03 -6.26 -24.90
N PHE A 6 -10.89 -6.01 -25.55
CA PHE A 6 -9.90 -7.07 -25.83
C PHE A 6 -9.41 -7.75 -24.53
N ILE A 7 -9.14 -6.97 -23.47
CA ILE A 7 -8.71 -7.52 -22.17
C ILE A 7 -9.82 -8.36 -21.54
N LEU A 8 -11.07 -7.89 -21.58
CA LEU A 8 -12.23 -8.61 -21.07
C LEU A 8 -12.41 -9.96 -21.77
N GLU A 9 -12.40 -9.97 -23.11
CA GLU A 9 -12.54 -11.18 -23.92
C GLU A 9 -11.39 -12.15 -23.66
N SER A 10 -10.16 -11.64 -23.65
CA SER A 10 -8.97 -12.44 -23.36
C SER A 10 -9.03 -13.04 -21.96
N TYR A 11 -9.44 -12.27 -20.95
CA TYR A 11 -9.58 -12.75 -19.58
C TYR A 11 -10.66 -13.84 -19.48
N ASN A 12 -11.83 -13.60 -20.08
CA ASN A 12 -12.92 -14.57 -20.12
C ASN A 12 -12.47 -15.88 -20.78
N LYS A 13 -11.75 -15.80 -21.90
CA LYS A 13 -11.20 -16.97 -22.60
C LYS A 13 -10.17 -17.72 -21.75
N ILE A 14 -9.21 -17.02 -21.14
CA ILE A 14 -8.11 -17.64 -20.37
C ILE A 14 -8.60 -18.23 -19.05
N LYS A 15 -9.53 -17.56 -18.37
CA LYS A 15 -10.01 -17.95 -17.03
C LYS A 15 -11.33 -18.74 -17.06
N GLY A 16 -11.93 -18.92 -18.24
CA GLY A 16 -13.23 -19.59 -18.38
C GLY A 16 -14.36 -18.82 -17.69
N THR A 17 -14.24 -17.49 -17.58
CA THR A 17 -15.25 -16.62 -16.96
C THR A 17 -16.19 -16.03 -18.00
N LYS A 18 -17.29 -15.43 -17.54
CA LYS A 18 -18.31 -14.81 -18.39
C LYS A 18 -18.68 -13.42 -17.88
N TYR A 19 -17.68 -12.56 -17.67
CA TYR A 19 -17.94 -11.17 -17.34
C TYR A 19 -18.51 -10.44 -18.55
N LEU A 20 -19.57 -9.68 -18.34
CA LEU A 20 -20.26 -8.92 -19.39
C LEU A 20 -19.62 -7.55 -19.63
N THR A 21 -19.01 -7.00 -18.58
CA THR A 21 -18.36 -5.69 -18.60
C THR A 21 -16.96 -5.77 -18.03
N ASP A 22 -16.10 -4.85 -18.46
CA ASP A 22 -14.77 -4.67 -17.89
C ASP A 22 -14.85 -4.21 -16.42
N GLU A 23 -15.90 -3.49 -16.03
CA GLU A 23 -16.19 -3.15 -14.64
C GLU A 23 -16.37 -4.41 -13.78
N ASP A 24 -17.21 -5.36 -14.19
CA ASP A 24 -17.46 -6.60 -13.46
C ASP A 24 -16.19 -7.42 -13.29
N MET A 25 -15.42 -7.54 -14.38
CA MET A 25 -14.12 -8.19 -14.37
C MET A 25 -13.18 -7.49 -13.37
N LEU A 26 -13.04 -6.17 -13.43
CA LEU A 26 -12.17 -5.40 -12.53
C LEU A 26 -12.59 -5.55 -11.07
N ARG A 27 -13.89 -5.52 -10.75
CA ARG A 27 -14.40 -5.75 -9.40
C ARG A 27 -14.07 -7.15 -8.89
N ALA A 28 -14.29 -8.17 -9.72
CA ALA A 28 -14.03 -9.55 -9.34
C ALA A 28 -12.53 -9.82 -9.13
N VAL A 29 -11.69 -9.35 -10.06
CA VAL A 29 -10.24 -9.46 -9.94
C VAL A 29 -9.74 -8.72 -8.72
N HIS A 30 -10.20 -7.47 -8.49
CA HIS A 30 -9.82 -6.69 -7.32
C HIS A 30 -10.24 -7.36 -6.00
N ARG A 31 -11.43 -7.95 -5.93
CA ARG A 31 -11.88 -8.71 -4.74
C ARG A 31 -10.97 -9.91 -4.45
N LYS A 32 -10.48 -10.58 -5.50
CA LYS A 32 -9.62 -11.76 -5.39
C LYS A 32 -8.20 -11.41 -4.96
N VAL A 33 -7.57 -10.40 -5.59
CA VAL A 33 -6.14 -10.12 -5.39
C VAL A 33 -5.84 -8.95 -4.45
N LYS A 34 -6.80 -8.04 -4.25
CA LYS A 34 -6.75 -6.88 -3.32
C LYS A 34 -5.52 -5.95 -3.46
N SER A 35 -4.79 -6.03 -4.57
CA SER A 35 -3.55 -5.29 -4.83
C SER A 35 -3.43 -4.95 -6.31
N LEU A 36 -3.20 -3.68 -6.64
CA LEU A 36 -3.07 -3.22 -8.02
C LEU A 36 -1.87 -3.86 -8.75
N ARG A 37 -0.76 -4.10 -8.05
CA ARG A 37 0.40 -4.80 -8.63
C ARG A 37 0.04 -6.23 -9.02
N ASN A 38 -0.74 -6.92 -8.20
CA ASN A 38 -1.19 -8.27 -8.55
C ASN A 38 -2.22 -8.24 -9.68
N MET A 39 -3.05 -7.20 -9.76
CA MET A 39 -3.95 -7.01 -10.90
C MET A 39 -3.18 -6.79 -12.20
N GLU A 40 -2.07 -6.04 -12.16
CA GLU A 40 -1.18 -5.86 -13.30
C GLU A 40 -0.62 -7.19 -13.81
N THR A 41 -0.15 -8.06 -12.91
CA THR A 41 0.31 -9.41 -13.29
C THR A 41 -0.82 -10.25 -13.89
N VAL A 42 -2.04 -10.12 -13.37
CA VAL A 42 -3.20 -10.93 -13.79
C VAL A 42 -3.79 -10.46 -15.13
N LEU A 43 -3.85 -9.15 -15.35
CA LEU A 43 -4.47 -8.54 -16.52
C LEU A 43 -3.45 -8.23 -17.62
N GLY A 44 -2.15 -8.21 -17.31
CA GLY A 44 -1.10 -7.82 -18.25
C GLY A 44 -1.12 -6.32 -18.59
N VAL A 45 -1.73 -5.50 -17.74
CA VAL A 45 -1.93 -4.06 -17.94
C VAL A 45 -1.27 -3.31 -16.80
N SER A 46 -0.62 -2.17 -17.10
CA SER A 46 0.04 -1.38 -16.06
C SER A 46 -0.91 -1.05 -14.90
N TRP A 47 -0.38 -1.09 -13.67
CA TRP A 47 -1.15 -0.75 -12.48
C TRP A 47 -1.73 0.67 -12.54
N ALA A 48 -1.07 1.61 -13.24
CA ALA A 48 -1.53 2.98 -13.41
C ALA A 48 -2.78 3.05 -14.31
N THR A 49 -2.80 2.30 -15.42
CA THR A 49 -3.98 2.22 -16.29
C THR A 49 -5.15 1.56 -15.55
N ILE A 50 -4.89 0.48 -14.80
CA ILE A 50 -5.90 -0.19 -13.97
C ILE A 50 -6.45 0.78 -12.93
N ALA A 51 -5.58 1.53 -12.25
CA ALA A 51 -5.96 2.54 -11.28
C ALA A 51 -6.93 3.58 -11.87
N THR A 52 -6.57 4.19 -12.99
CA THR A 52 -7.40 5.19 -13.68
C THR A 52 -8.76 4.62 -14.07
N LYS A 53 -8.79 3.39 -14.58
CA LYS A 53 -10.05 2.74 -15.00
C LYS A 53 -10.93 2.37 -13.80
N MET A 54 -10.32 1.91 -12.70
CA MET A 54 -11.04 1.66 -11.45
C MET A 54 -11.62 2.94 -10.85
N ASP A 55 -10.89 4.06 -10.95
CA ASP A 55 -11.38 5.37 -10.50
C ASP A 55 -12.56 5.84 -11.35
N TYR A 56 -12.50 5.65 -12.67
CA TYR A 56 -13.63 5.91 -13.59
C TYR A 56 -14.91 5.18 -13.17
N TYR A 57 -14.80 3.91 -12.75
CA TYR A 57 -15.93 3.10 -12.27
C TYR A 57 -16.25 3.27 -10.76
N GLY A 58 -15.56 4.15 -10.06
CA GLY A 58 -15.75 4.35 -8.61
C GLY A 58 -15.46 3.10 -7.77
N ILE A 59 -14.62 2.17 -8.26
CA ILE A 59 -14.25 0.97 -7.51
C ILE A 59 -13.30 1.38 -6.38
N LYS A 60 -13.81 1.41 -5.15
CA LYS A 60 -13.02 1.77 -3.95
C LYS A 60 -11.80 0.86 -3.81
N ARG A 61 -10.64 1.40 -4.16
CA ARG A 61 -9.33 0.78 -3.91
C ARG A 61 -9.02 0.95 -2.43
N ARG A 62 -8.43 -0.07 -1.80
CA ARG A 62 -7.85 0.12 -0.47
C ARG A 62 -6.80 1.23 -0.65
N LYS A 63 -7.02 2.43 -0.06
CA LYS A 63 -6.08 3.56 -0.18
C LYS A 63 -4.70 3.03 0.20
N GLN A 64 -3.83 2.87 -0.79
CA GLN A 64 -2.42 2.82 -0.46
C GLN A 64 -2.09 4.22 0.06
N PRO A 65 -1.46 4.33 1.24
CA PRO A 65 -0.75 5.55 1.61
C PRO A 65 -0.10 6.17 0.38
N ARG A 66 -0.41 7.44 0.05
CA ARG A 66 0.35 8.11 -1.00
C ARG A 66 1.83 8.05 -0.61
N GLU A 67 2.71 7.66 -1.54
CA GLU A 67 4.15 7.75 -1.32
C GLU A 67 4.46 9.19 -0.84
N GLY A 68 5.08 9.30 0.34
CA GLY A 68 5.43 10.59 0.95
C GLY A 68 4.47 11.11 2.03
N GLU A 69 3.18 10.75 2.02
CA GLU A 69 2.19 11.33 2.95
C GLU A 69 2.44 10.93 4.42
N TYR A 70 2.92 9.71 4.63
CA TYR A 70 3.25 9.21 5.96
C TYR A 70 4.71 9.45 6.40
N PRO A 71 5.73 9.34 5.51
CA PRO A 71 7.08 9.80 5.81
C PRO A 71 7.12 11.27 6.28
N ALA A 72 6.29 12.15 5.68
CA ALA A 72 6.17 13.55 6.09
C ALA A 72 5.65 13.71 7.53
N LYS A 73 4.68 12.87 7.95
CA LYS A 73 4.13 12.93 9.32
C LYS A 73 5.15 12.57 10.39
N ILE A 74 6.00 11.57 10.15
CA ILE A 74 7.11 11.27 11.07
C ILE A 74 8.17 12.36 10.99
N ALA A 75 8.53 12.82 9.79
CA ALA A 75 9.52 13.87 9.59
C ALA A 75 9.14 15.19 10.31
N ALA A 76 7.84 15.49 10.40
CA ALA A 76 7.32 16.66 11.10
C ALA A 76 7.49 16.60 12.63
N ILE A 77 7.74 15.43 13.21
CA ILE A 77 8.05 15.31 14.65
C ILE A 77 9.53 15.67 14.85
N PRO A 78 9.88 16.67 15.67
CA PRO A 78 11.27 17.00 16.00
C PRO A 78 12.04 15.82 16.59
N ALA A 79 13.35 15.77 16.37
CA ALA A 79 14.19 14.67 16.86
C ALA A 79 14.19 14.58 18.40
N GLU A 80 14.20 15.72 19.08
CA GLU A 80 14.13 15.82 20.54
C GLU A 80 12.85 15.22 21.09
N GLU A 81 11.72 15.46 20.40
CA GLU A 81 10.43 14.91 20.79
C GLU A 81 10.34 13.39 20.53
N LEU A 82 10.97 12.88 19.46
CA LEU A 82 11.06 11.44 19.23
C LEU A 82 11.81 10.71 20.34
N LEU A 83 12.82 11.33 20.96
CA LEU A 83 13.59 10.74 22.06
C LEU A 83 12.78 10.58 23.36
N THR A 84 11.66 11.30 23.49
CA THR A 84 10.77 11.19 24.66
C THR A 84 9.59 10.27 24.42
N MET A 85 9.28 9.95 23.16
CA MET A 85 8.15 9.11 22.74
C MET A 85 8.57 7.70 22.31
N THR A 86 7.84 6.70 22.79
CA THR A 86 7.95 5.32 22.30
C THR A 86 7.40 5.19 20.88
N SER A 87 7.83 4.17 20.14
CA SER A 87 7.33 3.90 18.79
C SER A 87 5.81 3.69 18.73
N ARG A 88 5.16 3.27 19.83
CA ARG A 88 3.69 3.18 19.93
C ARG A 88 3.03 4.54 20.07
N GLU A 89 3.60 5.43 20.89
CA GLU A 89 3.09 6.81 21.04
C GLU A 89 3.26 7.60 19.74
N VAL A 90 4.38 7.41 19.05
CA VAL A 90 4.58 7.97 17.71
C VAL A 90 3.52 7.45 16.74
N ALA A 91 3.22 6.14 16.76
CA ALA A 91 2.20 5.54 15.91
C ALA A 91 0.79 6.10 16.16
N ALA A 92 0.41 6.28 17.43
CA ALA A 92 -0.84 6.92 17.81
C ALA A 92 -0.93 8.36 17.28
N ARG A 93 0.17 9.13 17.40
CA ARG A 93 0.23 10.53 16.94
C ARG A 93 0.09 10.68 15.42
N VAL A 94 0.74 9.82 14.64
CA VAL A 94 0.67 9.92 13.17
C VAL A 94 -0.54 9.20 12.56
N GLY A 95 -1.31 8.47 13.38
CA GLY A 95 -2.45 7.66 12.94
C GLY A 95 -2.03 6.46 12.09
N SER A 96 -0.95 5.77 12.47
CA SER A 96 -0.38 4.64 11.74
C SER A 96 -0.19 3.41 12.63
N SER A 97 0.15 2.27 12.03
CA SER A 97 0.55 1.08 12.78
C SER A 97 1.96 1.21 13.36
N HIS A 98 2.18 0.53 14.49
CA HIS A 98 3.46 0.44 15.19
C HIS A 98 4.58 -0.11 14.29
N ASP A 99 4.32 -1.20 13.56
CA ASP A 99 5.28 -1.81 12.63
C ASP A 99 5.71 -0.85 11.51
N TRP A 100 4.76 -0.07 10.98
CA TRP A 100 5.05 0.89 9.92
C TRP A 100 5.95 2.02 10.43
N VAL A 101 5.70 2.51 11.64
CA VAL A 101 6.54 3.52 12.30
C VAL A 101 7.95 3.00 12.55
N MET A 102 8.10 1.78 13.08
CA MET A 102 9.42 1.19 13.30
C MET A 102 10.24 1.09 12.02
N ARG A 103 9.64 0.60 10.92
CA ARG A 103 10.31 0.51 9.62
C ARG A 103 10.73 1.88 9.09
N ASN A 104 9.90 2.91 9.27
CA ASN A 104 10.23 4.25 8.78
C ASN A 104 11.26 4.97 9.64
N LEU A 105 11.21 4.85 10.96
CA LEU A 105 12.23 5.40 11.85
C LEU A 105 13.60 4.78 11.57
N ALA A 106 13.65 3.45 11.37
CA ALA A 106 14.87 2.76 10.96
C ALA A 106 15.38 3.23 9.59
N ARG A 107 14.50 3.36 8.59
CA ARG A 107 14.85 3.83 7.24
C ARG A 107 15.39 5.27 7.23
N GLN A 108 14.89 6.12 8.12
CA GLN A 108 15.33 7.51 8.25
C GLN A 108 16.50 7.69 9.24
N GLY A 109 16.97 6.62 9.90
CA GLY A 109 18.02 6.70 10.91
C GLY A 109 17.67 7.56 12.13
N ARG A 110 16.37 7.76 12.42
CA ARG A 110 15.94 8.67 13.48
C ARG A 110 15.83 7.93 14.83
N PRO A 111 16.57 8.36 15.86
CA PRO A 111 16.46 7.76 17.18
C PRO A 111 15.11 8.12 17.82
N TYR A 112 14.61 7.23 18.65
CA TYR A 112 13.37 7.42 19.41
C TYR A 112 13.48 6.72 20.77
N LYS A 113 12.58 7.01 21.71
CA LYS A 113 12.59 6.37 23.03
C LYS A 113 12.36 4.87 22.89
N ARG A 114 13.42 4.09 23.03
CA ARG A 114 13.32 2.63 23.08
C ARG A 114 12.76 2.24 24.45
N ARG A 115 11.58 1.63 24.47
CA ARG A 115 11.20 0.75 25.57
C ARG A 115 12.06 -0.51 25.42
N PHE A 116 13.25 -0.56 26.02
CA PHE A 116 13.96 -1.83 26.17
C PHE A 116 13.10 -2.73 27.07
N PRO A 117 12.92 -4.01 26.70
CA PRO A 117 14.02 -4.96 26.64
C PRO A 117 14.13 -5.69 25.29
N PHE A 118 15.32 -6.23 25.03
CA PHE A 118 15.74 -7.07 23.91
C PHE A 118 16.39 -6.38 22.71
N TYR A 119 17.59 -6.90 22.40
CA TYR A 119 18.59 -6.52 21.40
C TYR A 119 19.66 -5.49 21.83
N GLU A 120 20.36 -5.81 22.93
CA GLU A 120 21.82 -5.92 22.83
C GLU A 120 22.13 -7.30 22.22
N ARG A 121 22.37 -7.36 20.91
CA ARG A 121 23.11 -8.47 20.30
C ARG A 121 24.23 -7.88 19.48
N GLY A 122 25.44 -8.08 19.97
CA GLY A 122 26.64 -8.20 19.15
C GLY A 122 27.22 -6.90 18.60
N MET A 123 27.80 -6.08 19.48
CA MET A 123 29.09 -5.48 19.16
C MET A 123 30.04 -5.85 20.29
N ALA A 124 30.68 -7.01 20.13
CA ALA A 124 31.97 -7.32 20.70
C ALA A 124 32.93 -7.49 19.50
#